data_AF-A0AAV9DAV8-F1
#
_entry.id   AF-A0AAV9DAV8-F1
#
_cell.length_a   1.000
_cell.length_b   1.000
_cell.length_c   1.000
_cell.angle_alpha   90.00
_cell.angle_beta   90.00
_cell.angle_gamma   90.00
#
_symmetry.space_group_name_H-M   'P 1'
#
loop_
_entity.id
_entity.type
_entity.pdbx_description
1 polymer ?
#
loop_
_entity_poly.entity_id
_entity_poly.type
_entity_poly.pdbx_seq_one_letter_code
_entity_poly.pdbx_strand_id
1 'polypeptide(L)'
;MDLSATLLQKASTDHSERERGEAFSAVRSPHPMKILRLAFALALASGITAILIYIAGVSQSYGNNGISEDDLRALVSLRSDFQKCVKANGLGLEALAGRDYCEVVIQFPPDTLPKWRDPKTGELEGLSFEFNLCEAVATWEQVRNSTTILTKEFIDALPNGWEEYAWRRINKGINLNRCENKTLCLEKLALVLPETPPYVPRQFGRCAVIGNSGDLLKTNFGEEIDGYDVVIRENGAPIQNYTKYVGRKSTFRLLNRGSAKALDKVVELDETRKEVLLIKTTIHDIMNKMIRELPIHNPVYLMLGASFGSAAKGTGLKALEFALSICDSVDMYGFTVDPGYKEWTRYFSESRQGHTPLHGRAYYQMMECLGLIKIHSPMRVDVNRVVKWVPSRSTLHAARIASEKVLRRFRSEDDPLGACTLVKKRHTSQVKSTTGPRNVAVKHQQYVKGATMYPLEHSIGDGVLCMVPKD
;
A
#
# COMPACT_ATOMS: atom_id res chain seq x y z
N MET A 1 29.57 68.43 -20.70
CA MET A 1 30.37 67.21 -20.87
C MET A 1 29.40 66.02 -20.90
N ASP A 2 28.64 65.75 -21.95
CA ASP A 2 28.87 65.78 -23.42
C ASP A 2 29.29 64.39 -23.95
N LEU A 3 28.82 63.88 -25.10
CA LEU A 3 27.87 64.43 -26.09
C LEU A 3 27.31 63.29 -26.99
N SER A 4 26.09 63.47 -27.53
CA SER A 4 25.58 62.86 -28.79
C SER A 4 25.42 61.31 -28.88
N ALA A 5 24.65 60.71 -29.81
CA ALA A 5 23.50 61.08 -30.66
C ALA A 5 22.90 59.74 -31.23
N THR A 6 21.90 59.60 -32.12
CA THR A 6 21.17 60.50 -33.04
C THR A 6 19.71 60.03 -33.21
N LEU A 7 18.89 60.81 -33.92
CA LEU A 7 17.45 60.60 -34.22
C LEU A 7 17.21 60.06 -35.66
N LEU A 8 16.07 59.37 -35.87
CA LEU A 8 15.09 59.43 -37.00
C LEU A 8 15.60 59.34 -38.50
N GLN A 9 14.85 59.03 -39.58
CA GLN A 9 13.39 59.00 -39.88
C GLN A 9 13.07 58.31 -41.25
N LYS A 10 11.85 57.73 -41.44
CA LYS A 10 11.03 57.63 -42.71
C LYS A 10 11.62 56.90 -43.97
N ALA A 11 10.88 56.51 -45.05
CA ALA A 11 9.43 56.38 -45.40
C ALA A 11 9.22 55.55 -46.72
N SER A 12 7.95 55.40 -47.16
CA SER A 12 7.44 54.88 -48.48
C SER A 12 7.46 53.36 -48.73
N THR A 13 6.55 52.75 -49.51
CA THR A 13 5.31 53.19 -50.23
C THR A 13 4.28 52.04 -50.16
N ASP A 14 3.02 52.26 -49.79
CA ASP A 14 1.86 52.59 -50.66
C ASP A 14 1.38 51.47 -51.62
N HIS A 15 0.15 51.01 -51.41
CA HIS A 15 -0.78 50.60 -52.48
C HIS A 15 -2.23 50.71 -51.98
N SER A 16 -3.15 51.12 -52.86
CA SER A 16 -4.55 51.43 -52.50
C SER A 16 -5.57 50.37 -52.94
N GLU A 17 -6.69 50.30 -52.23
CA GLU A 17 -8.00 49.86 -52.76
C GLU A 17 -9.11 50.84 -52.34
N ARG A 18 -10.26 50.77 -53.02
CA ARG A 18 -11.30 51.83 -53.02
C ARG A 18 -12.50 51.51 -52.15
N GLU A 19 -13.00 52.52 -51.43
CA GLU A 19 -14.42 52.59 -51.08
C GLU A 19 -15.28 52.94 -52.30
N ARG A 20 -16.47 52.34 -52.37
CA ARG A 20 -17.67 52.97 -52.96
C ARG A 20 -18.92 52.33 -52.38
N GLY A 21 -19.58 53.02 -51.44
CA GLY A 21 -20.91 52.65 -50.97
C GLY A 21 -22.00 53.33 -51.80
N GLU A 22 -23.14 52.67 -51.98
CA GLU A 22 -24.39 53.31 -52.39
C GLU A 22 -25.58 52.56 -51.78
N ALA A 23 -26.71 53.25 -51.62
CA ALA A 23 -27.69 52.91 -50.59
C ALA A 23 -28.77 51.89 -51.02
N PHE A 24 -29.28 51.12 -50.05
CA PHE A 24 -30.57 50.44 -50.16
C PHE A 24 -31.49 50.78 -48.98
N SER A 25 -32.79 50.86 -49.26
CA SER A 25 -33.78 51.52 -48.40
C SER A 25 -34.14 50.75 -47.12
N ALA A 26 -34.24 51.47 -46.00
CA ALA A 26 -34.56 50.90 -44.70
C ALA A 26 -36.08 50.72 -44.48
N VAL A 27 -36.64 49.58 -44.90
CA VAL A 27 -38.03 49.20 -44.58
C VAL A 27 -38.15 48.81 -43.10
N ARG A 28 -38.63 49.76 -42.29
CA ARG A 28 -38.65 49.67 -40.82
C ARG A 28 -39.86 48.88 -40.30
N SER A 29 -39.80 47.55 -40.27
CA SER A 29 -40.86 46.71 -39.67
C SER A 29 -40.77 46.69 -38.12
N PRO A 30 -41.88 46.85 -37.37
CA PRO A 30 -41.84 47.09 -35.92
C PRO A 30 -41.90 45.80 -35.06
N HIS A 31 -41.51 44.63 -35.58
CA HIS A 31 -41.67 43.34 -34.88
C HIS A 31 -40.43 42.48 -34.58
N PRO A 32 -39.22 42.65 -35.17
CA PRO A 32 -38.14 41.67 -34.99
C PRO A 32 -37.65 41.56 -33.53
N MET A 33 -37.63 42.66 -32.78
CA MET A 33 -37.21 42.65 -31.37
C MET A 33 -38.14 41.85 -30.45
N LYS A 34 -39.44 41.72 -30.75
CA LYS A 34 -40.35 40.88 -29.95
C LYS A 34 -40.07 39.40 -30.18
N ILE A 35 -39.91 39.00 -31.45
CA ILE A 35 -39.60 37.62 -31.84
C ILE A 35 -38.23 37.22 -31.30
N LEU A 36 -37.21 38.08 -31.42
CA LEU A 36 -35.87 37.83 -30.88
C LEU A 36 -35.89 37.65 -29.36
N ARG A 37 -36.62 38.50 -28.62
CA ARG A 37 -36.78 38.36 -27.15
C ARG A 37 -37.51 37.06 -26.78
N LEU A 38 -38.53 36.65 -27.54
CA LEU A 38 -39.23 35.39 -27.31
C LEU A 38 -38.34 34.18 -27.56
N ALA A 39 -37.55 34.19 -28.64
CA ALA A 39 -36.57 33.15 -28.96
C ALA A 39 -35.46 33.08 -27.91
N PHE A 40 -34.96 34.22 -27.43
CA PHE A 40 -33.94 34.26 -26.37
C PHE A 40 -34.50 33.78 -25.02
N ALA A 41 -35.75 34.10 -24.68
CA ALA A 41 -36.44 33.57 -23.51
C ALA A 41 -36.68 32.06 -23.60
N LEU A 42 -37.05 31.54 -24.78
CA LEU A 42 -37.19 30.11 -25.04
C LEU A 42 -35.84 29.37 -24.95
N ALA A 43 -34.75 29.97 -25.45
CA ALA A 43 -33.40 29.42 -25.34
C ALA A 43 -32.87 29.44 -23.89
N LEU A 44 -33.19 30.48 -23.11
CA LEU A 44 -32.93 30.51 -21.67
C LEU A 44 -33.76 29.47 -20.93
N ALA A 45 -35.05 29.33 -21.24
CA ALA A 45 -35.92 28.34 -20.62
C ALA A 45 -35.49 26.90 -20.93
N SER A 46 -35.11 26.60 -22.18
CA SER A 46 -34.60 25.28 -22.56
C SER A 46 -33.20 25.02 -21.98
N GLY A 47 -32.33 26.02 -21.95
CA GLY A 47 -31.02 25.94 -21.29
C GLY A 47 -31.14 25.69 -19.78
N ILE A 48 -31.99 26.45 -19.08
CA ILE A 48 -32.29 26.24 -17.65
C ILE A 48 -32.94 24.87 -17.44
N THR A 49 -33.86 24.44 -18.30
CA THR A 49 -34.48 23.11 -18.22
C THR A 49 -33.45 21.99 -18.44
N ALA A 50 -32.53 22.14 -19.39
CA ALA A 50 -31.44 21.19 -19.61
C ALA A 50 -30.45 21.16 -18.44
N ILE A 51 -30.15 22.31 -17.84
CA ILE A 51 -29.33 22.42 -16.62
C ILE A 51 -30.06 21.78 -15.42
N LEU A 52 -31.38 21.98 -15.28
CA LEU A 52 -32.18 21.34 -14.23
C LEU A 52 -32.32 19.83 -14.44
N ILE A 53 -32.46 19.35 -15.68
CA ILE A 53 -32.45 17.92 -16.01
C ILE A 53 -31.05 17.32 -15.80
N TYR A 54 -29.98 18.07 -16.09
CA TYR A 54 -28.61 17.65 -15.77
C TYR A 54 -28.41 17.58 -14.25
N ILE A 55 -28.74 18.63 -13.50
CA ILE A 55 -28.64 18.65 -12.02
C ILE A 55 -29.51 17.56 -11.40
N ALA A 56 -30.76 17.38 -11.84
CA ALA A 56 -31.66 16.35 -11.34
C ALA A 56 -31.18 14.94 -11.70
N GLY A 57 -30.82 14.69 -12.97
CA GLY A 57 -30.31 13.40 -13.43
C GLY A 57 -28.98 13.01 -12.80
N VAL A 58 -28.10 13.99 -12.55
CA VAL A 58 -26.90 13.82 -11.72
C VAL A 58 -27.30 13.51 -10.28
N SER A 59 -28.21 14.28 -9.67
CA SER A 59 -28.70 14.04 -8.29
C SER A 59 -29.47 12.73 -8.10
N GLN A 60 -30.01 12.16 -9.18
CA GLN A 60 -30.74 10.90 -9.18
C GLN A 60 -29.84 9.69 -9.53
N SER A 61 -28.62 9.96 -10.02
CA SER A 61 -27.54 8.99 -10.20
C SER A 61 -26.59 8.96 -8.99
N TYR A 62 -26.39 10.10 -8.32
CA TYR A 62 -25.83 10.14 -6.96
C TYR A 62 -26.84 9.58 -5.96
N GLY A 63 -26.75 8.27 -5.71
CA GLY A 63 -27.31 7.66 -4.51
C GLY A 63 -26.89 8.43 -3.25
N ASN A 64 -27.71 8.37 -2.20
CA ASN A 64 -27.67 9.26 -1.03
C ASN A 64 -26.44 9.04 -0.12
N ASN A 65 -25.25 9.37 -0.64
CA ASN A 65 -23.93 8.95 -0.16
C ASN A 65 -23.22 10.05 0.65
N GLY A 66 -23.97 10.79 1.46
CA GLY A 66 -23.38 11.64 2.51
C GLY A 66 -22.74 10.77 3.60
N ILE A 67 -21.81 11.34 4.37
CA ILE A 67 -21.36 10.72 5.62
C ILE A 67 -22.53 10.82 6.60
N SER A 68 -23.03 9.69 7.10
CA SER A 68 -24.14 9.66 8.06
C SER A 68 -23.66 9.86 9.50
N GLU A 69 -24.60 10.17 10.41
CA GLU A 69 -24.33 10.16 11.86
C GLU A 69 -23.83 8.79 12.35
N ASP A 70 -24.22 7.70 11.71
CA ASP A 70 -23.77 6.34 12.02
C ASP A 70 -22.32 6.12 11.58
N ASP A 71 -21.94 6.65 10.41
CA ASP A 71 -20.55 6.68 9.94
C ASP A 71 -19.68 7.53 10.89
N LEU A 72 -20.13 8.71 11.30
CA LEU A 72 -19.44 9.56 12.28
C LEU A 72 -19.27 8.86 13.63
N ARG A 73 -20.34 8.24 14.15
CA ARG A 73 -20.29 7.46 15.41
C ARG A 73 -19.32 6.29 15.31
N ALA A 74 -19.24 5.61 14.16
CA ALA A 74 -18.27 4.53 13.94
C ALA A 74 -16.82 5.02 13.97
N LEU A 75 -16.51 6.16 13.32
CA LEU A 75 -15.17 6.76 13.35
C LEU A 75 -14.78 7.27 14.74
N VAL A 76 -15.70 7.93 15.45
CA VAL A 76 -15.48 8.37 16.85
C VAL A 76 -15.24 7.16 17.77
N SER A 77 -15.98 6.06 17.59
CA SER A 77 -15.78 4.82 18.35
C SER A 77 -14.41 4.19 18.05
N LEU A 78 -14.03 4.08 16.76
CA LEU A 78 -12.70 3.59 16.35
C LEU A 78 -11.58 4.40 17.02
N ARG A 79 -11.64 5.73 16.92
CA ARG A 79 -10.64 6.63 17.50
C ARG A 79 -10.59 6.51 19.03
N SER A 80 -11.76 6.44 19.69
CA SER A 80 -11.86 6.29 21.15
C SER A 80 -11.25 4.98 21.64
N ASP A 81 -11.56 3.86 21.00
CA ASP A 81 -11.02 2.54 21.38
C ASP A 81 -9.53 2.42 21.06
N PHE A 82 -9.08 2.97 19.91
CA PHE A 82 -7.67 3.09 19.57
C PHE A 82 -6.87 3.84 20.65
N GLN A 83 -7.37 5.00 21.12
CA GLN A 83 -6.74 5.78 22.18
C GLN A 83 -6.67 5.02 23.52
N LYS A 84 -7.74 4.32 23.91
CA LYS A 84 -7.75 3.43 25.09
C LYS A 84 -6.73 2.30 24.95
N CYS A 85 -6.60 1.72 23.76
CA CYS A 85 -5.63 0.66 23.49
C CYS A 85 -4.20 1.15 23.58
N VAL A 86 -3.86 2.29 22.95
CA VAL A 86 -2.51 2.86 23.03
C VAL A 86 -2.17 3.19 24.49
N LYS A 87 -3.10 3.82 25.24
CA LYS A 87 -2.89 4.09 26.68
C LYS A 87 -2.72 2.82 27.53
N ALA A 88 -3.40 1.73 27.21
CA ALA A 88 -3.37 0.49 28.01
C ALA A 88 -2.26 -0.50 27.63
N ASN A 89 -1.70 -0.42 26.42
CA ASN A 89 -0.71 -1.38 25.91
C ASN A 89 0.61 -0.71 25.48
N GLY A 90 0.59 0.59 25.12
CA GLY A 90 1.60 1.29 24.31
C GLY A 90 2.99 1.51 24.92
N LEU A 91 3.30 0.89 26.06
CA LEU A 91 4.62 0.98 26.71
C LEU A 91 5.10 2.44 26.86
N GLY A 92 4.22 3.29 27.41
CA GLY A 92 4.46 4.73 27.61
C GLY A 92 4.06 5.64 26.43
N LEU A 93 3.67 5.09 25.28
CA LEU A 93 3.07 5.90 24.21
C LEU A 93 1.67 6.38 24.62
N GLU A 94 1.33 7.62 24.27
CA GLU A 94 -0.04 8.14 24.30
C GLU A 94 -0.55 8.41 22.87
N ALA A 95 -1.87 8.43 22.68
CA ALA A 95 -2.50 8.78 21.41
C ALA A 95 -3.51 9.92 21.62
N LEU A 96 -3.24 11.07 21.00
CA LEU A 96 -4.11 12.23 20.99
C LEU A 96 -4.98 12.23 19.73
N ALA A 97 -6.15 12.88 19.78
CA ALA A 97 -6.96 13.13 18.59
C ALA A 97 -6.32 14.25 17.76
N GLY A 98 -6.32 14.09 16.43
CA GLY A 98 -5.90 15.13 15.48
C GLY A 98 -7.02 16.09 15.13
N ARG A 99 -6.96 16.67 13.92
CA ARG A 99 -7.86 17.77 13.49
C ARG A 99 -9.26 17.30 13.11
N ASP A 100 -9.41 16.03 12.72
CA ASP A 100 -10.67 15.43 12.27
C ASP A 100 -10.94 14.06 12.93
N TYR A 101 -11.96 13.34 12.45
CA TYR A 101 -12.36 12.03 12.94
C TYR A 101 -11.37 10.90 12.63
N CYS A 102 -10.48 11.09 11.66
CA CYS A 102 -9.53 10.12 11.15
C CYS A 102 -8.13 10.29 11.73
N GLU A 103 -7.70 11.53 12.00
CA GLU A 103 -6.36 11.83 12.49
C GLU A 103 -6.17 11.47 13.97
N VAL A 104 -5.01 10.87 14.26
CA VAL A 104 -4.45 10.73 15.61
C VAL A 104 -2.97 11.06 15.61
N VAL A 105 -2.47 11.54 16.75
CA VAL A 105 -1.04 11.78 16.97
C VAL A 105 -0.56 10.84 18.07
N ILE A 106 0.33 9.89 17.73
CA ILE A 106 1.01 9.09 18.75
C ILE A 106 2.21 9.89 19.27
N GLN A 107 2.26 10.10 20.57
CA GLN A 107 3.34 10.81 21.26
C GLN A 107 4.16 9.88 22.14
N PHE A 108 5.46 10.14 22.20
CA PHE A 108 6.40 9.49 23.11
C PHE A 108 6.49 10.24 24.45
N PRO A 109 6.89 9.57 25.54
CA PRO A 109 7.21 10.22 26.81
C PRO A 109 8.20 11.39 26.62
N PRO A 110 8.01 12.56 27.26
CA PRO A 110 8.88 13.73 27.08
C PRO A 110 10.35 13.54 27.45
N ASP A 111 10.67 12.52 28.25
CA ASP A 111 12.03 12.08 28.61
C ASP A 111 12.68 11.15 27.57
N THR A 112 11.96 10.81 26.48
CA THR A 112 12.50 10.03 25.36
C THR A 112 13.59 10.83 24.65
N LEU A 113 14.84 10.37 24.75
CA LEU A 113 15.96 10.98 24.04
C LEU A 113 16.03 10.47 22.58
N PRO A 114 15.73 11.28 21.54
CA PRO A 114 15.92 10.88 20.16
C PRO A 114 17.43 10.81 19.85
N LYS A 115 17.87 9.70 19.26
CA LYS A 115 19.30 9.41 19.01
C LYS A 115 19.73 9.52 17.55
N TRP A 116 18.75 9.52 16.64
CA TRP A 116 19.00 9.56 15.20
C TRP A 116 18.79 10.97 14.67
N ARG A 117 19.62 11.37 13.72
CA ARG A 117 19.47 12.59 12.94
C ARG A 117 19.21 12.24 11.48
N ASP A 118 18.32 12.99 10.82
CA ASP A 118 18.10 12.81 9.39
C ASP A 118 19.37 13.20 8.60
N PRO A 119 19.91 12.33 7.72
CA PRO A 119 21.14 12.62 6.98
C PRO A 119 21.06 13.77 5.97
N LYS A 120 19.88 14.36 5.73
CA LYS A 120 19.68 15.50 4.83
C LYS A 120 19.41 16.81 5.59
N THR A 121 18.60 16.79 6.64
CA THR A 121 18.27 18.02 7.40
C THR A 121 19.13 18.21 8.65
N GLY A 122 19.73 17.13 9.18
CA GLY A 122 20.50 17.15 10.43
C GLY A 122 19.65 17.21 11.70
N GLU A 123 18.33 17.35 11.57
CA GLU A 123 17.35 17.40 12.66
C GLU A 123 17.23 16.02 13.33
N LEU A 124 16.86 16.01 14.62
CA LEU A 124 16.62 14.77 15.37
C LEU A 124 15.27 14.14 14.98
N GLU A 125 15.14 12.82 15.11
CA GLU A 125 13.83 12.16 14.94
C GLU A 125 12.79 12.76 15.91
N GLY A 126 11.60 13.08 15.39
CA GLY A 126 10.50 13.61 16.20
C GLY A 126 10.01 12.62 17.25
N LEU A 127 9.38 13.16 18.30
CA LEU A 127 8.73 12.39 19.37
C LEU A 127 7.20 12.23 19.17
N SER A 128 6.67 12.76 18.06
CA SER A 128 5.25 12.77 17.71
C SER A 128 5.07 12.31 16.27
N PHE A 129 4.11 11.41 16.04
CA PHE A 129 3.83 10.85 14.71
C PHE A 129 2.33 10.88 14.41
N GLU A 130 1.97 11.57 13.33
CA GLU A 130 0.59 11.68 12.85
C GLU A 130 0.20 10.45 12.01
N PHE A 131 -0.99 9.90 12.25
CA PHE A 131 -1.56 8.80 11.48
C PHE A 131 -3.01 9.07 11.13
N ASN A 132 -3.40 8.73 9.90
CA ASN A 132 -4.80 8.73 9.48
C ASN A 132 -5.38 7.32 9.66
N LEU A 133 -6.21 7.13 10.68
CA LEU A 133 -6.83 5.83 10.99
C LEU A 133 -7.78 5.36 9.88
N CYS A 134 -8.43 6.29 9.16
CA CYS A 134 -9.34 5.95 8.07
C CYS A 134 -8.59 5.36 6.87
N GLU A 135 -7.48 5.99 6.46
CA GLU A 135 -6.57 5.45 5.46
C GLU A 135 -6.00 4.09 5.91
N ALA A 136 -5.63 3.97 7.19
CA ALA A 136 -5.11 2.73 7.76
C ALA A 136 -6.13 1.58 7.66
N VAL A 137 -7.36 1.71 8.17
CA VAL A 137 -8.34 0.61 8.16
C VAL A 137 -8.78 0.24 6.74
N ALA A 138 -8.98 1.23 5.86
CA ALA A 138 -9.37 0.99 4.47
C ALA A 138 -8.26 0.29 3.66
N THR A 139 -7.00 0.67 3.90
CA THR A 139 -5.85 0.13 3.15
C THR A 139 -5.39 -1.23 3.71
N TRP A 140 -5.46 -1.44 5.03
CA TRP A 140 -5.14 -2.73 5.63
C TRP A 140 -6.15 -3.81 5.27
N GLU A 141 -7.46 -3.54 5.31
CA GLU A 141 -8.44 -4.55 4.88
C GLU A 141 -8.39 -4.79 3.36
N GLN A 142 -7.95 -3.81 2.54
CA GLN A 142 -7.61 -4.06 1.14
C GLN A 142 -6.43 -5.04 0.98
N VAL A 143 -5.37 -4.92 1.79
CA VAL A 143 -4.26 -5.89 1.81
C VAL A 143 -4.72 -7.30 2.23
N ARG A 144 -5.57 -7.40 3.27
CA ARG A 144 -6.09 -8.68 3.79
C ARG A 144 -7.04 -9.42 2.84
N ASN A 145 -7.43 -8.78 1.73
CA ASN A 145 -8.29 -9.34 0.69
C ASN A 145 -7.59 -9.39 -0.69
N SER A 146 -6.31 -9.02 -0.78
CA SER A 146 -5.52 -8.99 -2.01
C SER A 146 -4.27 -9.87 -1.92
N THR A 147 -3.73 -10.32 -3.05
CA THR A 147 -2.35 -10.84 -3.10
C THR A 147 -1.33 -9.70 -3.07
N THR A 148 -0.18 -9.94 -2.43
CA THR A 148 0.95 -9.00 -2.40
C THR A 148 2.17 -9.50 -3.20
N ILE A 149 2.08 -10.64 -3.87
CA ILE A 149 3.09 -11.15 -4.82
C ILE A 149 2.82 -10.58 -6.21
N LEU A 150 3.88 -10.14 -6.90
CA LEU A 150 3.82 -9.69 -8.29
C LEU A 150 3.74 -10.90 -9.23
N THR A 151 2.81 -10.86 -10.17
CA THR A 151 2.55 -11.96 -11.12
C THR A 151 2.58 -11.47 -12.56
N LYS A 152 2.69 -12.41 -13.52
CA LYS A 152 2.58 -12.07 -14.93
C LYS A 152 1.16 -11.65 -15.31
N GLU A 153 0.11 -12.28 -14.75
CA GLU A 153 -1.27 -11.85 -15.01
C GLU A 153 -1.53 -10.40 -14.56
N PHE A 154 -0.90 -9.91 -13.49
CA PHE A 154 -1.00 -8.50 -13.09
C PHE A 154 -0.38 -7.56 -14.13
N ILE A 155 0.82 -7.88 -14.61
CA ILE A 155 1.52 -7.03 -15.60
C ILE A 155 0.79 -7.07 -16.96
N ASP A 156 0.31 -8.23 -17.40
CA ASP A 156 -0.48 -8.36 -18.63
C ASP A 156 -1.89 -7.72 -18.51
N ALA A 157 -2.40 -7.50 -17.29
CA ALA A 157 -3.70 -6.86 -17.04
C ALA A 157 -3.65 -5.33 -16.96
N LEU A 158 -2.48 -4.73 -16.72
CA LEU A 158 -2.31 -3.28 -16.70
C LEU A 158 -2.30 -2.67 -18.11
N PRO A 159 -2.91 -1.49 -18.34
CA PRO A 159 -2.63 -0.69 -19.54
C PRO A 159 -1.13 -0.44 -19.65
N ASN A 160 -0.53 -0.73 -20.81
CA ASN A 160 0.91 -0.58 -21.07
C ASN A 160 1.79 -1.21 -19.96
N GLY A 161 1.35 -2.31 -19.34
CA GLY A 161 1.97 -2.84 -18.13
C GLY A 161 3.44 -3.24 -18.27
N TRP A 162 3.88 -3.61 -19.48
CA TRP A 162 5.28 -3.91 -19.75
C TRP A 162 6.09 -2.62 -19.92
N GLU A 163 5.53 -1.69 -20.69
CA GLU A 163 6.11 -0.44 -21.15
C GLU A 163 6.22 0.62 -20.04
N GLU A 164 5.28 0.60 -19.09
CA GLU A 164 5.18 1.59 -18.03
C GLU A 164 5.55 1.04 -16.66
N TYR A 165 5.34 -0.25 -16.37
CA TYR A 165 5.56 -0.84 -15.05
C TYR A 165 6.69 -1.90 -15.00
N ALA A 166 6.71 -2.89 -15.89
CA ALA A 166 7.62 -4.05 -15.76
C ALA A 166 9.11 -3.66 -15.70
N TRP A 167 9.56 -2.70 -16.52
CA TRP A 167 10.95 -2.23 -16.48
C TRP A 167 11.35 -1.64 -15.13
N ARG A 168 10.41 -1.06 -14.36
CA ARG A 168 10.68 -0.53 -13.01
C ARG A 168 11.03 -1.65 -12.02
N ARG A 169 10.56 -2.87 -12.29
CA ARG A 169 10.80 -4.07 -11.48
C ARG A 169 12.12 -4.77 -11.84
N ILE A 170 12.82 -4.31 -12.88
CA ILE A 170 14.18 -4.73 -13.26
C ILE A 170 15.19 -3.65 -12.85
N ASN A 171 16.27 -4.02 -12.16
CA ASN A 171 17.32 -3.07 -11.80
C ASN A 171 18.03 -2.54 -13.06
N LYS A 172 18.03 -1.21 -13.27
CA LYS A 172 18.42 -0.53 -14.52
C LYS A 172 17.54 -0.89 -15.74
N GLY A 173 16.31 -1.38 -15.54
CA GLY A 173 15.40 -1.79 -16.62
C GLY A 173 15.04 -0.68 -17.62
N ILE A 174 15.21 0.60 -17.26
CA ILE A 174 15.09 1.73 -18.21
C ILE A 174 16.04 1.59 -19.41
N ASN A 175 17.20 0.95 -19.23
CA ASN A 175 18.17 0.65 -20.29
C ASN A 175 17.67 -0.39 -21.31
N LEU A 176 16.56 -1.08 -21.04
CA LEU A 176 15.90 -2.04 -21.94
C LEU A 176 14.84 -1.35 -22.83
N ASN A 177 15.09 -0.08 -23.20
CA ASN A 177 14.14 0.87 -23.78
C ASN A 177 12.70 0.73 -23.25
N ARG A 178 12.54 0.86 -21.93
CA ARG A 178 11.25 0.69 -21.23
C ARG A 178 10.51 -0.62 -21.55
N CYS A 179 11.19 -1.73 -21.86
CA CYS A 179 10.57 -3.01 -22.27
C CYS A 179 9.81 -3.00 -23.61
N GLU A 180 10.10 -2.07 -24.53
CA GLU A 180 9.65 -2.12 -25.93
C GLU A 180 9.87 -3.51 -26.57
N ASN A 181 11.01 -4.14 -26.27
CA ASN A 181 11.19 -5.58 -26.47
C ASN A 181 10.65 -6.36 -25.26
N LYS A 182 9.37 -6.72 -25.30
CA LYS A 182 8.70 -7.51 -24.25
C LYS A 182 9.41 -8.83 -23.94
N THR A 183 9.93 -9.53 -24.95
CA THR A 183 10.65 -10.81 -24.79
C THR A 183 11.88 -10.65 -23.90
N LEU A 184 12.71 -9.63 -24.17
CA LEU A 184 13.91 -9.35 -23.39
C LEU A 184 13.59 -9.02 -21.92
N CYS A 185 12.49 -8.32 -21.64
CA CYS A 185 12.05 -8.09 -20.27
C CYS A 185 11.43 -9.31 -19.60
N LEU A 186 10.72 -10.16 -20.36
CA LEU A 186 10.19 -11.42 -19.87
C LEU A 186 11.33 -12.36 -19.44
N GLU A 187 12.40 -12.49 -20.24
CA GLU A 187 13.59 -13.28 -19.89
C GLU A 187 14.27 -12.84 -18.58
N LYS A 188 14.22 -11.54 -18.27
CA LYS A 188 14.75 -10.97 -17.01
C LYS A 188 13.84 -11.21 -15.81
N LEU A 189 12.54 -11.43 -16.01
CA LEU A 189 11.55 -11.56 -14.94
C LEU A 189 11.06 -12.99 -14.70
N ALA A 190 11.05 -13.87 -15.72
CA ALA A 190 10.38 -15.17 -15.69
C ALA A 190 10.84 -16.13 -14.56
N LEU A 191 12.06 -15.97 -14.05
CA LEU A 191 12.56 -16.75 -12.91
C LEU A 191 11.93 -16.36 -11.56
N VAL A 192 11.32 -15.17 -11.48
CA VAL A 192 10.81 -14.55 -10.24
C VAL A 192 9.39 -13.97 -10.38
N LEU A 193 8.71 -14.29 -11.50
CA LEU A 193 7.41 -13.76 -11.88
C LEU A 193 6.46 -14.92 -12.23
N PRO A 194 5.70 -15.45 -11.25
CA PRO A 194 4.76 -16.54 -11.50
C PRO A 194 3.55 -16.04 -12.31
N GLU A 195 2.95 -16.91 -13.13
CA GLU A 195 1.81 -16.56 -13.99
C GLU A 195 0.61 -16.05 -13.18
N THR A 196 0.24 -16.76 -12.12
CA THR A 196 -0.83 -16.44 -11.16
C THR A 196 -0.31 -16.57 -9.72
N PRO A 197 -1.03 -16.06 -8.69
CA PRO A 197 -0.49 -16.05 -7.33
C PRO A 197 -0.30 -17.48 -6.78
N PRO A 198 0.90 -17.81 -6.25
CA PRO A 198 1.15 -19.11 -5.63
C PRO A 198 0.45 -19.27 -4.27
N TYR A 199 -0.03 -18.16 -3.70
CA TYR A 199 -0.81 -18.10 -2.46
C TYR A 199 -2.03 -17.21 -2.62
N VAL A 200 -3.09 -17.49 -1.86
CA VAL A 200 -4.35 -16.73 -1.84
C VAL A 200 -4.57 -16.09 -0.47
N PRO A 201 -5.42 -15.05 -0.34
CA PRO A 201 -5.62 -14.41 0.95
C PRO A 201 -6.19 -15.38 2.00
N ARG A 202 -5.73 -15.24 3.25
CA ARG A 202 -6.16 -16.06 4.41
C ARG A 202 -5.94 -17.58 4.26
N GLN A 203 -5.03 -17.98 3.38
CA GLN A 203 -4.63 -19.38 3.15
C GLN A 203 -4.10 -20.09 4.41
N PHE A 204 -3.48 -19.35 5.34
CA PHE A 204 -2.90 -19.86 6.58
C PHE A 204 -3.59 -19.24 7.82
N GLY A 205 -3.47 -19.87 8.99
CA GLY A 205 -4.15 -19.42 10.21
C GLY A 205 -3.32 -18.45 11.05
N ARG A 206 -2.33 -19.00 11.77
CA ARG A 206 -1.41 -18.25 12.63
C ARG A 206 -0.06 -18.10 11.95
N CYS A 207 0.40 -16.87 11.77
CA CYS A 207 1.70 -16.57 11.15
C CYS A 207 2.59 -15.73 12.06
N ALA A 208 3.84 -16.16 12.28
CA ALA A 208 4.83 -15.39 13.02
C ALA A 208 5.77 -14.64 12.07
N VAL A 209 5.95 -13.33 12.29
CA VAL A 209 6.92 -12.50 11.56
C VAL A 209 8.10 -12.19 12.48
N ILE A 210 9.27 -12.70 12.12
CA ILE A 210 10.48 -12.67 12.94
C ILE A 210 11.41 -11.58 12.41
N GLY A 211 11.39 -10.43 13.10
CA GLY A 211 12.33 -9.35 12.94
C GLY A 211 13.72 -9.67 13.49
N ASN A 212 14.65 -8.73 13.31
CA ASN A 212 16.08 -8.99 13.49
C ASN A 212 16.70 -8.37 14.76
N SER A 213 15.93 -7.77 15.67
CA SER A 213 16.46 -7.10 16.87
C SER A 213 17.24 -8.04 17.79
N GLY A 214 18.28 -7.52 18.44
CA GLY A 214 18.98 -8.20 19.54
C GLY A 214 18.08 -8.53 20.74
N ASP A 215 16.91 -7.91 20.85
CA ASP A 215 15.92 -8.18 21.90
C ASP A 215 15.47 -9.65 21.96
N LEU A 216 15.53 -10.39 20.84
CA LEU A 216 15.21 -11.82 20.80
C LEU A 216 16.08 -12.64 21.77
N LEU A 217 17.36 -12.26 21.99
CA LEU A 217 18.26 -12.99 22.87
C LEU A 217 17.86 -12.91 24.37
N LYS A 218 16.90 -12.05 24.72
CA LYS A 218 16.43 -11.87 26.10
C LYS A 218 15.31 -12.83 26.50
N THR A 219 14.66 -13.52 25.54
CA THR A 219 13.48 -14.35 25.79
C THR A 219 13.45 -15.59 24.89
N ASN A 220 13.13 -16.76 25.44
CA ASN A 220 13.19 -18.03 24.73
C ASN A 220 11.95 -18.29 23.84
N PHE A 221 11.63 -17.40 22.89
CA PHE A 221 10.44 -17.53 22.03
C PHE A 221 10.48 -18.70 21.04
N GLY A 222 11.58 -19.47 20.97
CA GLY A 222 11.81 -20.39 19.85
C GLY A 222 10.80 -21.53 19.70
N GLU A 223 10.38 -22.13 20.82
CA GLU A 223 9.36 -23.19 20.83
C GLU A 223 7.97 -22.65 20.43
N GLU A 224 7.62 -21.45 20.89
CA GLU A 224 6.37 -20.77 20.52
C GLU A 224 6.33 -20.45 19.03
N ILE A 225 7.41 -19.88 18.48
CA ILE A 225 7.55 -19.53 17.06
C ILE A 225 7.39 -20.77 16.17
N ASP A 226 7.96 -21.91 16.57
CA ASP A 226 7.83 -23.16 15.83
C ASP A 226 6.41 -23.74 15.85
N GLY A 227 5.55 -23.30 16.78
CA GLY A 227 4.13 -23.64 16.86
C GLY A 227 3.20 -22.92 15.88
N TYR A 228 3.67 -21.94 15.10
CA TYR A 228 2.86 -21.23 14.10
C TYR A 228 2.70 -22.04 12.80
N ASP A 229 1.61 -21.85 12.04
CA ASP A 229 1.41 -22.51 10.74
C ASP A 229 2.53 -22.13 9.76
N VAL A 230 2.93 -20.86 9.82
CA VAL A 230 3.87 -20.19 8.91
C VAL A 230 4.81 -19.31 9.72
N VAL A 231 6.11 -19.36 9.40
CA VAL A 231 7.11 -18.45 9.95
C VAL A 231 7.76 -17.67 8.81
N ILE A 232 7.76 -16.34 8.94
CA ILE A 232 8.28 -15.40 7.95
C ILE A 232 9.51 -14.72 8.56
N ARG A 233 10.67 -14.91 7.93
CA ARG A 233 11.96 -14.37 8.39
C ARG A 233 12.45 -13.23 7.49
N GLU A 234 13.44 -12.49 7.99
CA GLU A 234 13.89 -11.23 7.40
C GLU A 234 15.36 -11.27 6.99
N ASN A 235 15.66 -11.04 5.72
CA ASN A 235 17.03 -10.77 5.24
C ASN A 235 18.02 -11.92 5.58
N GLY A 236 19.32 -11.63 5.61
CA GLY A 236 20.37 -12.59 5.98
C GLY A 236 20.45 -12.90 7.49
N ALA A 237 19.33 -13.26 8.12
CA ALA A 237 19.25 -13.57 9.56
C ALA A 237 19.28 -15.11 9.83
N PRO A 238 20.27 -15.64 10.56
CA PRO A 238 20.51 -17.07 10.70
C PRO A 238 19.59 -17.75 11.72
N ILE A 239 19.24 -19.00 11.46
CA ILE A 239 18.49 -19.87 12.38
C ILE A 239 19.44 -20.63 13.32
N GLN A 240 20.53 -21.16 12.76
CA GLN A 240 21.54 -21.93 13.49
C GLN A 240 22.11 -21.14 14.68
N ASN A 241 22.38 -21.83 15.79
CA ASN A 241 22.83 -21.29 17.08
C ASN A 241 21.83 -20.38 17.83
N TYR A 242 20.77 -19.89 17.18
CA TYR A 242 19.75 -19.01 17.78
C TYR A 242 18.38 -19.67 18.01
N THR A 243 18.24 -20.96 17.67
CA THR A 243 16.97 -21.71 17.67
C THR A 243 16.15 -21.60 18.97
N LYS A 244 16.80 -21.56 20.13
CA LYS A 244 16.18 -21.32 21.45
C LYS A 244 15.39 -20.00 21.54
N TYR A 245 15.84 -18.98 20.81
CA TYR A 245 15.30 -17.62 20.81
C TYR A 245 14.40 -17.34 19.61
N VAL A 246 14.70 -17.93 18.45
CA VAL A 246 14.07 -17.58 17.17
C VAL A 246 13.36 -18.74 16.46
N GLY A 247 13.37 -19.95 17.03
CA GLY A 247 12.77 -21.16 16.45
C GLY A 247 13.64 -21.78 15.35
N ARG A 248 13.26 -22.99 14.88
CA ARG A 248 13.84 -23.67 13.71
C ARG A 248 12.99 -23.53 12.44
N LYS A 249 11.66 -23.43 12.58
CA LYS A 249 10.71 -23.40 11.46
C LYS A 249 10.96 -22.16 10.60
N SER A 250 10.90 -22.33 9.29
CA SER A 250 10.82 -21.22 8.35
C SER A 250 9.99 -21.62 7.15
N THR A 251 9.29 -20.66 6.56
CA THR A 251 8.38 -20.90 5.43
C THR A 251 8.60 -19.87 4.34
N PHE A 252 8.78 -18.61 4.73
CA PHE A 252 9.08 -17.50 3.82
C PHE A 252 10.24 -16.68 4.35
N ARG A 253 11.00 -16.07 3.45
CA ARG A 253 12.02 -15.08 3.82
C ARG A 253 11.93 -13.85 2.92
N LEU A 254 11.66 -12.69 3.51
CA LEU A 254 11.60 -11.42 2.79
C LEU A 254 13.00 -10.77 2.72
N LEU A 255 13.43 -10.42 1.51
CA LEU A 255 14.78 -9.98 1.22
C LEU A 255 14.81 -8.53 0.73
N ASN A 256 15.61 -7.70 1.42
CA ASN A 256 16.05 -6.43 0.88
C ASN A 256 17.08 -6.62 -0.26
N ARG A 257 17.34 -5.55 -1.03
CA ARG A 257 18.27 -5.52 -2.17
C ARG A 257 19.71 -5.95 -1.83
N GLY A 258 20.13 -5.83 -0.57
CA GLY A 258 21.45 -6.28 -0.11
C GLY A 258 21.50 -7.80 0.05
N SER A 259 20.51 -8.37 0.75
CA SER A 259 20.41 -9.80 1.03
C SER A 259 20.11 -10.59 -0.24
N ALA A 260 19.24 -10.09 -1.10
CA ALA A 260 18.89 -10.74 -2.37
C ALA A 260 20.08 -10.85 -3.34
N LYS A 261 21.09 -9.97 -3.23
CA LYS A 261 22.36 -10.08 -3.98
C LYS A 261 23.31 -11.17 -3.48
N ALA A 262 23.05 -11.75 -2.30
CA ALA A 262 23.78 -12.86 -1.72
C ALA A 262 22.83 -14.05 -1.52
N LEU A 263 22.05 -14.36 -2.56
CA LEU A 263 21.01 -15.39 -2.56
C LEU A 263 21.61 -16.78 -2.27
N ASP A 264 22.80 -17.02 -2.81
CA ASP A 264 23.70 -18.15 -2.54
C ASP A 264 23.90 -18.41 -1.04
N LYS A 265 24.02 -17.37 -0.22
CA LYS A 265 24.24 -17.47 1.24
C LYS A 265 22.94 -17.43 2.03
N VAL A 266 21.90 -16.81 1.47
CA VAL A 266 20.57 -16.74 2.09
C VAL A 266 19.91 -18.12 2.14
N VAL A 267 20.04 -18.94 1.09
CA VAL A 267 19.47 -20.30 1.06
C VAL A 267 20.09 -21.24 2.10
N GLU A 268 21.28 -20.93 2.61
CA GLU A 268 21.99 -21.76 3.60
C GLU A 268 21.59 -21.43 5.04
N LEU A 269 20.78 -20.37 5.25
CA LEU A 269 20.26 -19.99 6.57
C LEU A 269 19.08 -20.85 7.04
N ASP A 270 18.53 -21.66 6.13
CA ASP A 270 17.52 -22.69 6.35
C ASP A 270 18.14 -24.06 6.05
N GLU A 271 18.29 -24.89 7.09
CA GLU A 271 18.84 -26.25 6.99
C GLU A 271 18.05 -27.15 6.02
N THR A 272 16.77 -26.82 5.76
CA THR A 272 15.90 -27.60 4.88
C THR A 272 15.94 -27.18 3.42
N ARG A 273 16.49 -25.99 3.12
CA ARG A 273 16.52 -25.30 1.81
C ARG A 273 15.14 -25.27 1.10
N LYS A 274 14.06 -25.01 1.85
CA LYS A 274 12.67 -25.00 1.39
C LYS A 274 11.93 -23.69 1.61
N GLU A 275 12.53 -22.72 2.31
CA GLU A 275 12.01 -21.35 2.37
C GLU A 275 11.66 -20.77 0.98
N VAL A 276 10.52 -20.10 0.89
CA VAL A 276 10.12 -19.30 -0.28
C VAL A 276 10.68 -17.88 -0.14
N LEU A 277 11.48 -17.46 -1.12
CA LEU A 277 12.26 -16.22 -1.05
C LEU A 277 11.56 -15.07 -1.76
N LEU A 278 11.12 -14.08 -0.98
CA LEU A 278 10.41 -12.92 -1.49
C LEU A 278 11.38 -11.74 -1.66
N ILE A 279 11.64 -11.32 -2.90
CA ILE A 279 12.49 -10.17 -3.20
C ILE A 279 11.62 -8.91 -3.20
N LYS A 280 11.87 -8.01 -2.25
CA LYS A 280 11.00 -6.86 -1.98
C LYS A 280 10.89 -5.83 -3.12
N THR A 281 11.91 -5.68 -3.97
CA THR A 281 11.97 -4.56 -4.93
C THR A 281 12.12 -5.00 -6.38
N THR A 282 13.30 -5.49 -6.76
CA THR A 282 13.74 -5.54 -8.16
C THR A 282 14.67 -6.72 -8.41
N ILE A 283 14.51 -7.35 -9.56
CA ILE A 283 15.44 -8.38 -10.02
C ILE A 283 16.74 -7.75 -10.55
N HIS A 284 17.85 -8.48 -10.47
CA HIS A 284 19.18 -8.08 -10.97
C HIS A 284 19.76 -9.23 -11.78
N ASP A 285 20.63 -8.94 -12.75
CA ASP A 285 21.30 -9.97 -13.55
C ASP A 285 22.09 -10.97 -12.70
N ILE A 286 22.74 -10.53 -11.61
CA ILE A 286 23.44 -11.43 -10.67
C ILE A 286 22.49 -12.39 -9.96
N MET A 287 21.24 -11.99 -9.69
CA MET A 287 20.22 -12.86 -9.11
C MET A 287 19.72 -13.87 -10.12
N ASN A 288 19.42 -13.44 -11.35
CA ASN A 288 19.08 -14.35 -12.44
C ASN A 288 20.20 -15.34 -12.75
N LYS A 289 21.47 -14.91 -12.62
CA LYS A 289 22.63 -15.78 -12.76
C LYS A 289 22.68 -16.83 -11.63
N MET A 290 22.59 -16.41 -10.37
CA MET A 290 22.54 -17.34 -9.22
C MET A 290 21.40 -18.36 -9.34
N ILE A 291 20.18 -17.93 -9.70
CA ILE A 291 19.01 -18.82 -9.83
C ILE A 291 19.14 -19.81 -11.00
N ARG A 292 19.92 -19.50 -12.06
CA ARG A 292 20.16 -20.41 -13.20
C ARG A 292 21.35 -21.35 -13.01
N GLU A 293 22.41 -20.90 -12.33
CA GLU A 293 23.71 -21.58 -12.32
C GLU A 293 24.08 -22.25 -10.99
N LEU A 294 23.38 -21.93 -9.90
CA LEU A 294 23.60 -22.54 -8.57
C LEU A 294 22.44 -23.49 -8.22
N PRO A 295 22.65 -24.48 -7.31
CA PRO A 295 21.60 -25.39 -6.84
C PRO A 295 20.63 -24.70 -5.84
N ILE A 296 19.96 -23.65 -6.31
CA ILE A 296 18.92 -22.91 -5.60
C ILE A 296 17.57 -23.48 -6.03
N HIS A 297 17.02 -24.38 -5.20
CA HIS A 297 15.72 -25.02 -5.45
C HIS A 297 14.54 -24.27 -4.78
N ASN A 298 14.84 -23.27 -3.97
CA ASN A 298 13.88 -22.38 -3.32
C ASN A 298 13.04 -21.61 -4.37
N PRO A 299 11.70 -21.59 -4.26
CA PRO A 299 10.89 -20.68 -5.07
C PRO A 299 11.23 -19.23 -4.75
N VAL A 300 11.51 -18.42 -5.78
CA VAL A 300 11.86 -17.00 -5.64
C VAL A 300 10.78 -16.16 -6.32
N TYR A 301 10.25 -15.13 -5.66
CA TYR A 301 9.21 -14.27 -6.21
C TYR A 301 9.47 -12.78 -5.95
N LEU A 302 9.04 -11.89 -6.85
CA LEU A 302 8.97 -10.46 -6.58
C LEU A 302 7.74 -10.12 -5.73
N MET A 303 7.91 -9.27 -4.72
CA MET A 303 6.79 -8.66 -4.00
C MET A 303 6.22 -7.48 -4.80
N LEU A 304 4.93 -7.49 -5.12
CA LEU A 304 4.19 -6.30 -5.57
C LEU A 304 4.06 -5.35 -4.38
N GLY A 305 3.30 -5.80 -3.39
CA GLY A 305 2.98 -5.07 -2.17
C GLY A 305 2.02 -3.89 -2.36
N ALA A 306 1.43 -3.41 -1.27
CA ALA A 306 0.59 -2.22 -1.25
C ALA A 306 1.40 -0.93 -1.04
N SER A 307 0.84 0.20 -1.44
CA SER A 307 1.46 1.51 -1.26
C SER A 307 0.98 2.17 0.04
N PHE A 308 1.64 1.84 1.15
CA PHE A 308 1.54 2.60 2.39
C PHE A 308 2.41 3.88 2.32
N GLY A 309 2.09 4.86 3.17
CA GLY A 309 2.76 6.17 3.24
C GLY A 309 4.28 6.15 3.46
N SER A 310 4.90 7.32 3.47
CA SER A 310 6.37 7.50 3.43
C SER A 310 7.14 6.72 4.51
N ALA A 311 6.56 6.56 5.69
CA ALA A 311 7.06 5.78 6.83
C ALA A 311 7.27 4.29 6.55
N ALA A 312 6.44 3.71 5.68
CA ALA A 312 6.15 2.28 5.65
C ALA A 312 7.15 1.45 4.81
N LYS A 313 8.44 1.79 4.89
CA LYS A 313 9.47 1.34 3.94
C LYS A 313 10.48 0.33 4.51
N GLY A 314 10.31 -0.13 5.75
CA GLY A 314 11.12 -1.21 6.34
C GLY A 314 10.93 -2.57 5.65
N THR A 315 11.85 -3.53 5.85
CA THR A 315 11.60 -4.92 5.42
C THR A 315 10.52 -5.52 6.31
N GLY A 316 10.67 -5.42 7.64
CA GLY A 316 9.72 -5.95 8.63
C GLY A 316 8.25 -5.59 8.37
N LEU A 317 7.93 -4.34 8.04
CA LEU A 317 6.55 -3.97 7.71
C LEU A 317 6.06 -4.60 6.40
N LYS A 318 6.93 -4.79 5.40
CA LYS A 318 6.58 -5.56 4.20
C LYS A 318 6.43 -7.06 4.49
N ALA A 319 7.09 -7.60 5.52
CA ALA A 319 6.85 -8.97 5.97
C ALA A 319 5.51 -9.10 6.72
N LEU A 320 5.15 -8.12 7.56
CA LEU A 320 3.81 -8.02 8.17
C LEU A 320 2.71 -7.85 7.11
N GLU A 321 2.97 -7.07 6.06
CA GLU A 321 2.03 -6.87 4.93
C GLU A 321 1.78 -8.16 4.15
N PHE A 322 2.85 -8.91 3.83
CA PHE A 322 2.70 -10.24 3.24
C PHE A 322 1.93 -11.19 4.17
N ALA A 323 2.27 -11.22 5.46
CA ALA A 323 1.56 -12.03 6.45
C ALA A 323 0.06 -11.68 6.53
N LEU A 324 -0.28 -10.40 6.57
CA LEU A 324 -1.68 -9.93 6.64
C LEU A 324 -2.48 -10.26 5.38
N SER A 325 -1.83 -10.34 4.21
CA SER A 325 -2.44 -10.89 2.99
C SER A 325 -2.76 -12.38 3.15
N ILE A 326 -1.77 -13.22 3.45
CA ILE A 326 -1.93 -14.70 3.40
C ILE A 326 -2.48 -15.36 4.69
N CYS A 327 -2.66 -14.63 5.79
CA CYS A 327 -2.97 -15.23 7.11
C CYS A 327 -4.22 -14.64 7.79
N ASP A 328 -4.91 -15.47 8.60
CA ASP A 328 -6.01 -14.98 9.47
C ASP A 328 -5.52 -14.07 10.60
N SER A 329 -4.35 -14.40 11.17
CA SER A 329 -3.75 -13.77 12.35
C SER A 329 -2.23 -13.70 12.24
N VAL A 330 -1.64 -12.61 12.74
CA VAL A 330 -0.21 -12.30 12.60
C VAL A 330 0.38 -11.86 13.94
N ASP A 331 1.48 -12.49 14.31
CA ASP A 331 2.22 -12.21 15.54
C ASP A 331 3.64 -11.73 15.20
N MET A 332 4.15 -10.75 15.95
CA MET A 332 5.38 -10.04 15.65
C MET A 332 6.41 -10.21 16.77
N TYR A 333 7.59 -10.72 16.41
CA TYR A 333 8.70 -11.01 17.34
C TYR A 333 9.99 -10.33 16.85
N GLY A 334 10.83 -9.84 17.77
CA GLY A 334 12.17 -9.32 17.39
C GLY A 334 12.17 -7.99 16.64
N PHE A 335 11.18 -7.16 16.88
CA PHE A 335 11.15 -5.76 16.45
C PHE A 335 11.46 -4.86 17.66
N THR A 336 12.18 -3.76 17.45
CA THR A 336 12.48 -2.79 18.50
C THR A 336 11.21 -2.03 18.90
N VAL A 337 10.52 -2.51 19.92
CA VAL A 337 9.25 -1.95 20.43
C VAL A 337 9.29 -1.54 21.90
N ASP A 338 10.25 -2.07 22.67
CA ASP A 338 10.36 -1.79 24.10
C ASP A 338 11.06 -0.44 24.36
N PRO A 339 10.63 0.34 25.37
CA PRO A 339 11.26 1.59 25.77
C PRO A 339 12.66 1.37 26.38
N GLY A 340 13.44 2.44 26.52
CA GLY A 340 14.79 2.37 27.09
C GLY A 340 15.85 1.74 26.17
N TYR A 341 15.51 1.43 24.92
CA TYR A 341 16.43 0.84 23.94
C TYR A 341 17.70 1.68 23.76
N LYS A 342 18.86 1.05 23.98
CA LYS A 342 20.14 1.76 24.00
C LYS A 342 20.77 1.92 22.62
N GLU A 343 20.87 0.84 21.85
CA GLU A 343 21.55 0.80 20.55
C GLU A 343 20.89 -0.20 19.60
N TRP A 344 20.90 0.09 18.29
CA TRP A 344 20.40 -0.86 17.31
C TRP A 344 21.36 -2.03 17.08
N THR A 345 20.98 -3.17 17.68
CA THR A 345 21.68 -4.45 17.60
C THR A 345 20.87 -5.45 16.79
N ARG A 346 21.52 -6.53 16.35
CA ARG A 346 20.83 -7.72 15.82
C ARG A 346 21.16 -8.91 16.69
N TYR A 347 20.27 -9.89 16.77
CA TYR A 347 20.55 -11.11 17.55
C TYR A 347 21.77 -11.92 17.04
N PHE A 348 22.23 -11.63 15.81
CA PHE A 348 23.31 -12.35 15.12
C PHE A 348 24.50 -11.46 14.70
N SER A 349 24.57 -10.22 15.16
CA SER A 349 25.74 -9.35 14.90
C SER A 349 25.92 -8.29 15.97
N GLU A 350 27.18 -7.93 16.21
CA GLU A 350 27.58 -6.78 17.03
C GLU A 350 26.80 -5.49 16.69
N SER A 351 26.72 -4.59 17.67
CA SER A 351 26.13 -3.27 17.48
C SER A 351 26.82 -2.53 16.34
N ARG A 352 26.01 -1.95 15.44
CA ARG A 352 26.51 -1.07 14.37
C ARG A 352 26.15 0.39 14.61
N GLN A 353 25.88 0.76 15.87
CA GLN A 353 25.48 2.11 16.30
C GLN A 353 24.35 2.70 15.43
N GLY A 354 23.23 1.96 15.34
CA GLY A 354 22.12 2.29 14.44
C GLY A 354 20.92 3.00 15.09
N HIS A 355 20.01 3.42 14.21
CA HIS A 355 18.73 4.09 14.49
C HIS A 355 17.85 3.34 15.50
N THR A 356 17.34 4.06 16.51
CA THR A 356 16.18 3.62 17.32
C THR A 356 14.92 4.09 16.60
N PRO A 357 14.13 3.23 15.93
CA PRO A 357 13.11 3.69 14.97
C PRO A 357 11.82 4.11 15.69
N LEU A 358 11.74 5.34 16.17
CA LEU A 358 10.59 5.84 16.92
C LEU A 358 9.32 5.82 16.06
N HIS A 359 9.41 6.25 14.80
CA HIS A 359 8.30 6.16 13.83
C HIS A 359 7.85 4.71 13.64
N GLY A 360 8.80 3.77 13.51
CA GLY A 360 8.50 2.35 13.36
C GLY A 360 7.74 1.79 14.55
N ARG A 361 8.20 2.08 15.77
CA ARG A 361 7.53 1.69 17.02
C ARG A 361 6.10 2.23 17.11
N ALA A 362 5.89 3.51 16.79
CA ALA A 362 4.55 4.11 16.76
C ALA A 362 3.65 3.42 15.71
N TYR A 363 4.18 3.15 14.52
CA TYR A 363 3.45 2.45 13.46
C TYR A 363 3.04 1.02 13.86
N TYR A 364 3.94 0.24 14.47
CA TYR A 364 3.58 -1.10 14.96
C TYR A 364 2.55 -1.04 16.08
N GLN A 365 2.64 -0.05 16.99
CA GLN A 365 1.63 0.12 18.03
C GLN A 365 0.25 0.51 17.46
N MET A 366 0.21 1.29 16.38
CA MET A 366 -1.00 1.54 15.60
C MET A 366 -1.57 0.22 15.04
N MET A 367 -0.74 -0.63 14.42
CA MET A 367 -1.21 -1.91 13.88
C MET A 367 -1.77 -2.85 14.96
N GLU A 368 -1.15 -2.91 16.13
CA GLU A 368 -1.65 -3.70 17.27
C GLU A 368 -2.98 -3.14 17.78
N CYS A 369 -3.11 -1.81 17.89
CA CYS A 369 -4.35 -1.17 18.35
C CYS A 369 -5.45 -1.04 17.29
N LEU A 370 -5.18 -1.43 16.04
CA LEU A 370 -6.20 -1.74 15.03
C LEU A 370 -6.53 -3.25 14.95
N GLY A 371 -5.95 -4.08 15.83
CA GLY A 371 -6.21 -5.51 15.89
C GLY A 371 -5.62 -6.32 14.72
N LEU A 372 -4.65 -5.75 14.00
CA LEU A 372 -4.02 -6.40 12.85
C LEU A 372 -2.93 -7.40 13.27
N ILE A 373 -2.13 -7.03 14.28
CA ILE A 373 -0.99 -7.82 14.75
C ILE A 373 -1.00 -7.97 16.27
N LYS A 374 -0.42 -9.05 16.80
CA LYS A 374 -0.02 -9.14 18.21
C LYS A 374 1.48 -8.90 18.33
N ILE A 375 1.90 -8.03 19.26
CA ILE A 375 3.33 -7.75 19.47
C ILE A 375 3.85 -8.48 20.71
N HIS A 376 4.91 -9.27 20.51
CA HIS A 376 5.66 -9.97 21.55
C HIS A 376 7.05 -9.34 21.70
N SER A 377 7.51 -9.19 22.94
CA SER A 377 8.77 -8.54 23.28
C SER A 377 9.25 -8.97 24.68
N PRO A 378 10.49 -8.65 25.07
CA PRO A 378 10.97 -8.90 26.44
C PRO A 378 10.14 -8.24 27.56
N MET A 379 9.41 -7.16 27.29
CA MET A 379 8.41 -6.60 28.22
C MET A 379 6.99 -7.19 28.06
N ARG A 380 6.79 -8.10 27.12
CA ARG A 380 5.49 -8.70 26.72
C ARG A 380 5.63 -10.21 26.47
N VAL A 381 6.27 -10.91 27.41
CA VAL A 381 6.60 -12.35 27.32
C VAL A 381 5.38 -13.27 27.47
N ASP A 382 4.27 -12.79 28.05
CA ASP A 382 3.03 -13.57 28.16
C ASP A 382 2.39 -13.81 26.78
N VAL A 383 2.61 -15.01 26.26
CA VAL A 383 2.06 -15.54 25.01
C VAL A 383 0.52 -15.49 24.96
N ASN A 384 -0.14 -15.51 26.13
CA ASN A 384 -1.60 -15.46 26.27
C ASN A 384 -2.14 -14.04 26.49
N ARG A 385 -1.26 -13.02 26.60
CA ARG A 385 -1.64 -11.62 26.85
C ARG A 385 -2.75 -11.15 25.91
N VAL A 386 -3.89 -10.77 26.47
CA VAL A 386 -4.95 -10.07 25.73
C VAL A 386 -4.55 -8.61 25.54
N VAL A 387 -4.54 -8.14 24.30
CA VAL A 387 -4.37 -6.71 23.99
C VAL A 387 -5.64 -5.98 24.41
N LYS A 388 -5.54 -5.07 25.38
CA LYS A 388 -6.71 -4.40 25.97
C LYS A 388 -7.27 -3.33 25.04
N TRP A 389 -8.59 -3.19 24.98
CA TRP A 389 -9.32 -2.16 24.21
C TRP A 389 -9.09 -2.14 22.68
N VAL A 390 -8.66 -3.27 22.08
CA VAL A 390 -8.69 -3.39 20.61
C VAL A 390 -10.13 -3.18 20.12
N PRO A 391 -10.38 -2.32 19.11
CA PRO A 391 -11.71 -2.07 18.57
C PRO A 391 -12.39 -3.37 18.10
N SER A 392 -13.70 -3.50 18.36
CA SER A 392 -14.44 -4.71 18.03
C SER A 392 -14.52 -4.96 16.52
N ARG A 393 -14.80 -6.20 16.09
CA ARG A 393 -14.95 -6.52 14.65
C ARG A 393 -16.06 -5.71 13.97
N SER A 394 -17.16 -5.42 14.67
CA SER A 394 -18.23 -4.54 14.16
C SER A 394 -17.78 -3.07 14.14
N THR A 395 -17.07 -2.59 15.16
CA THR A 395 -16.46 -1.24 15.17
C THR A 395 -15.52 -1.06 13.96
N LEU A 396 -14.60 -2.00 13.73
CA LEU A 396 -13.67 -1.97 12.60
C LEU A 396 -14.39 -2.04 11.25
N HIS A 397 -15.43 -2.86 11.12
CA HIS A 397 -16.19 -3.00 9.88
C HIS A 397 -16.98 -1.73 9.54
N ALA A 398 -17.72 -1.17 10.49
CA ALA A 398 -18.46 0.07 10.32
C ALA A 398 -17.52 1.26 10.07
N ALA A 399 -16.42 1.35 10.83
CA ALA A 399 -15.44 2.42 10.65
C ALA A 399 -14.69 2.31 9.30
N ARG A 400 -14.47 1.09 8.77
CA ARG A 400 -13.96 0.89 7.40
C ARG A 400 -14.93 1.45 6.34
N ILE A 401 -16.23 1.17 6.46
CA ILE A 401 -17.26 1.69 5.55
C ILE A 401 -17.28 3.24 5.61
N ALA A 402 -17.33 3.80 6.81
CA ALA A 402 -17.26 5.24 7.03
C ALA A 402 -15.97 5.86 6.44
N SER A 403 -14.83 5.18 6.59
CA SER A 403 -13.54 5.60 6.03
C SER A 403 -13.54 5.59 4.50
N GLU A 404 -14.16 4.61 3.87
CA GLU A 404 -14.28 4.55 2.40
C GLU A 404 -15.15 5.68 1.86
N LYS A 405 -16.23 6.05 2.57
CA LYS A 405 -17.05 7.25 2.28
C LYS A 405 -16.24 8.54 2.45
N VAL A 406 -15.54 8.73 3.57
CA VAL A 406 -14.67 9.91 3.84
C VAL A 406 -13.58 10.06 2.76
N LEU A 407 -12.90 8.97 2.42
CA LEU A 407 -11.82 8.96 1.41
C LEU A 407 -12.34 9.01 -0.03
N ARG A 408 -13.66 9.13 -0.25
CA ARG A 408 -14.32 9.08 -1.57
C ARG A 408 -13.95 7.84 -2.39
N ARG A 409 -13.60 6.74 -1.71
CA ARG A 409 -13.34 5.42 -2.29
C ARG A 409 -14.68 4.72 -2.52
N PHE A 410 -15.48 5.25 -3.44
CA PHE A 410 -16.84 4.81 -3.74
C PHE A 410 -16.89 3.28 -3.95
N ARG A 411 -17.60 2.58 -3.07
CA ARG A 411 -17.77 1.13 -3.02
C ARG A 411 -19.23 0.83 -2.70
N SER A 412 -19.83 -0.13 -3.39
CA SER A 412 -21.12 -0.70 -2.96
C SER A 412 -20.85 -1.63 -1.77
N GLU A 413 -21.66 -1.52 -0.70
CA GLU A 413 -21.48 -2.34 0.51
C GLU A 413 -21.71 -3.85 0.23
N ASP A 414 -22.56 -4.17 -0.76
CA ASP A 414 -22.92 -5.55 -1.15
C ASP A 414 -22.06 -6.14 -2.29
N ASP A 415 -21.36 -5.32 -3.09
CA ASP A 415 -20.49 -5.88 -4.15
C ASP A 415 -19.03 -6.03 -3.70
N PRO A 416 -18.52 -7.25 -3.48
CA PRO A 416 -17.10 -7.49 -3.21
C PRO A 416 -16.17 -6.99 -4.33
N LEU A 417 -16.68 -6.84 -5.56
CA LEU A 417 -15.92 -6.28 -6.68
C LEU A 417 -16.08 -4.76 -6.84
N GLY A 418 -16.91 -4.11 -6.01
CA GLY A 418 -17.04 -2.65 -5.98
C GLY A 418 -15.76 -1.91 -5.55
N ALA A 419 -14.78 -2.63 -5.00
CA ALA A 419 -13.44 -2.11 -4.70
C ALA A 419 -12.50 -2.07 -5.91
N CYS A 420 -12.86 -2.71 -7.03
CA CYS A 420 -12.03 -2.89 -8.21
C CYS A 420 -12.06 -1.66 -9.11
N THR A 421 -10.95 -0.94 -9.23
CA THR A 421 -10.78 0.17 -10.18
C THR A 421 -10.32 -0.31 -11.57
N LEU A 422 -9.77 -1.52 -11.67
CA LEU A 422 -9.54 -2.24 -12.92
C LEU A 422 -10.09 -3.66 -12.82
N VAL A 423 -10.84 -4.13 -13.83
CA VAL A 423 -11.36 -5.49 -13.91
C VAL A 423 -10.92 -6.14 -15.22
N LYS A 424 -10.38 -7.36 -15.16
CA LYS A 424 -10.00 -8.17 -16.34
C LYS A 424 -10.44 -9.62 -16.15
N LYS A 425 -10.97 -10.25 -17.19
CA LYS A 425 -11.24 -11.70 -17.19
C LYS A 425 -9.94 -12.48 -17.42
N ARG A 426 -9.75 -13.59 -16.70
CA ARG A 426 -8.62 -14.49 -16.92
C ARG A 426 -8.69 -15.20 -18.27
N HIS A 427 -7.53 -15.47 -18.86
CA HIS A 427 -7.42 -16.33 -20.04
C HIS A 427 -7.54 -17.83 -19.68
N THR A 428 -7.16 -18.21 -18.45
CA THR A 428 -7.14 -19.59 -17.93
C THR A 428 -7.99 -19.73 -16.67
N SER A 429 -8.72 -20.84 -16.57
CA SER A 429 -9.74 -21.05 -15.51
C SER A 429 -9.18 -21.53 -14.16
N GLN A 430 -7.86 -21.63 -13.98
CA GLN A 430 -7.24 -22.23 -12.79
C GLN A 430 -6.17 -21.32 -12.15
N VAL A 431 -6.42 -20.90 -10.91
CA VAL A 431 -5.36 -20.52 -9.97
C VAL A 431 -4.81 -21.80 -9.36
N LYS A 432 -3.53 -22.10 -9.59
CA LYS A 432 -2.88 -23.30 -9.02
C LYS A 432 -2.45 -23.05 -7.57
N SER A 433 -3.41 -23.11 -6.64
CA SER A 433 -3.08 -23.19 -5.21
C SER A 433 -2.23 -24.43 -4.95
N THR A 434 -1.09 -24.23 -4.28
CA THR A 434 -0.11 -25.30 -3.99
C THR A 434 -0.53 -26.22 -2.84
N THR A 435 -1.58 -25.86 -2.10
CA THR A 435 -2.14 -26.62 -0.98
C THR A 435 -3.66 -26.54 -1.00
N GLY A 436 -4.34 -27.53 -0.40
CA GLY A 436 -5.79 -27.49 -0.19
C GLY A 436 -6.16 -26.28 0.69
N PRO A 437 -6.98 -25.34 0.22
CA PRO A 437 -7.26 -24.09 0.95
C PRO A 437 -8.06 -24.35 2.23
N ARG A 438 -7.67 -23.69 3.32
CA ARG A 438 -8.43 -23.68 4.58
C ARG A 438 -9.84 -23.14 4.36
N ASN A 439 -10.81 -23.58 5.17
CA ASN A 439 -12.22 -23.16 5.06
C ASN A 439 -12.43 -21.62 5.06
N VAL A 440 -11.54 -20.84 5.68
CA VAL A 440 -11.60 -19.37 5.64
C VAL A 440 -11.20 -18.83 4.26
N ALA A 441 -10.14 -19.36 3.66
CA ALA A 441 -9.72 -19.02 2.29
C ALA A 441 -10.78 -19.44 1.26
N VAL A 442 -11.42 -20.61 1.42
CA VAL A 442 -12.54 -21.04 0.56
C VAL A 442 -13.72 -20.07 0.67
N LYS A 443 -14.13 -19.70 1.89
CA LYS A 443 -15.19 -18.70 2.10
C LYS A 443 -14.82 -17.32 1.57
N HIS A 444 -13.57 -16.91 1.67
CA HIS A 444 -13.08 -15.67 1.08
C HIS A 444 -13.12 -15.71 -0.45
N GLN A 445 -12.67 -16.80 -1.08
CA GLN A 445 -12.77 -17.00 -2.53
C GLN A 445 -14.23 -17.01 -3.03
N GLN A 446 -15.14 -17.63 -2.29
CA GLN A 446 -16.59 -17.59 -2.56
C GLN A 446 -17.12 -16.15 -2.44
N TYR A 447 -16.77 -15.44 -1.37
CA TYR A 447 -17.14 -14.04 -1.18
C TYR A 447 -16.66 -13.16 -2.34
N VAL A 448 -15.38 -13.24 -2.76
CA VAL A 448 -14.87 -12.47 -3.90
C VAL A 448 -15.23 -13.05 -5.28
N LYS A 449 -16.24 -13.93 -5.37
CA LYS A 449 -16.77 -14.49 -6.64
C LYS A 449 -15.68 -15.18 -7.49
N GLY A 450 -14.70 -15.82 -6.83
CA GLY A 450 -13.54 -16.46 -7.47
C GLY A 450 -12.48 -15.50 -8.03
N ALA A 451 -12.66 -14.19 -7.86
CA ALA A 451 -11.70 -13.19 -8.33
C ALA A 451 -10.39 -13.20 -7.54
N THR A 452 -9.41 -12.46 -8.03
CA THR A 452 -8.14 -12.26 -7.33
C THR A 452 -7.74 -10.80 -7.42
N MET A 453 -7.64 -10.18 -6.25
CA MET A 453 -7.40 -8.75 -6.07
C MET A 453 -5.90 -8.47 -5.91
N TYR A 454 -5.44 -7.38 -6.51
CA TYR A 454 -4.09 -6.86 -6.43
C TYR A 454 -4.16 -5.39 -6.02
N PRO A 455 -3.41 -4.93 -4.99
CA PRO A 455 -3.37 -3.51 -4.66
C PRO A 455 -2.64 -2.76 -5.78
N LEU A 456 -3.19 -1.63 -6.21
CA LEU A 456 -2.47 -0.74 -7.11
C LEU A 456 -1.45 0.11 -6.33
N GLU A 457 -0.32 0.41 -6.96
CA GLU A 457 0.61 1.43 -6.49
C GLU A 457 0.09 2.81 -6.92
N HIS A 458 0.15 3.84 -6.05
CA HIS A 458 -0.34 5.21 -6.36
C HIS A 458 0.16 5.78 -7.70
N SER A 459 1.33 5.34 -8.21
CA SER A 459 1.86 5.75 -9.51
C SER A 459 1.25 5.04 -10.74
N ILE A 460 0.23 4.21 -10.52
CA ILE A 460 -0.58 3.49 -11.52
C ILE A 460 -2.05 3.93 -11.37
N GLY A 461 -2.48 4.14 -10.13
CA GLY A 461 -3.80 4.63 -9.74
C GLY A 461 -4.16 4.13 -8.34
N ASP A 462 -5.17 4.73 -7.71
CA ASP A 462 -5.67 4.26 -6.43
C ASP A 462 -6.64 3.07 -6.61
N GLY A 463 -6.73 2.21 -5.60
CA GLY A 463 -7.66 1.09 -5.57
C GLY A 463 -7.02 -0.27 -5.88
N VAL A 464 -7.72 -1.09 -6.67
CA VAL A 464 -7.50 -2.53 -6.80
C VAL A 464 -7.67 -2.98 -8.26
N LEU A 465 -6.74 -3.81 -8.74
CA LEU A 465 -6.91 -4.57 -9.98
C LEU A 465 -7.46 -5.97 -9.66
N CYS A 466 -8.51 -6.38 -10.36
CA CYS A 466 -9.24 -7.61 -10.11
C CYS A 466 -9.23 -8.53 -11.33
N MET A 467 -8.56 -9.67 -11.17
CA MET A 467 -8.59 -10.78 -12.13
C MET A 467 -9.78 -11.68 -11.81
N VAL A 468 -10.88 -11.54 -12.55
CA VAL A 468 -12.08 -12.38 -12.39
C VAL A 468 -11.94 -13.69 -13.16
N PRO A 469 -12.65 -14.76 -12.78
CA PRO A 469 -12.70 -16.00 -13.56
C PRO A 469 -13.10 -15.77 -15.03
N LYS A 470 -12.76 -16.73 -15.87
CA LYS A 470 -13.41 -16.90 -17.16
C LYS A 470 -14.73 -17.62 -16.93
N ASP A 471 -15.79 -17.16 -17.60
CA ASP A 471 -17.13 -17.76 -17.55
C ASP A 471 -17.13 -19.18 -18.16
#